data_AF-A0A3C1HWL4-F1
#
_entry.id   AF-A0A3C1HWL4-F1
#
_cell.length_a   1.000
_cell.length_b   1.000
_cell.length_c   1.000
_cell.angle_alpha   90.00
_cell.angle_beta   90.00
_cell.angle_gamma   90.00
#
_symmetry.space_group_name_H-M   'P 1'
#
loop_
_entity.id
_entity.type
_entity.pdbx_description
1 polymer ?
#
loop_
_entity_poly.entity_id
_entity_poly.type
_entity_poly.pdbx_seq_one_letter_code
_entity_poly.pdbx_strand_id
1 'polypeptide(L)'
;MSIITENDIDEELAKEFLSTTYDDIDLLPGTPENLTVNQAASILNISEPTIERMVQDGQLELAKSFVLAYINNNYLADKPLNLEQKTAPKSPVLPQIEP
;
A
#
# COMPACT_ATOMS: atom_id res chain seq x y z
N MET A 1 -2.98 -23.75 22.25
CA MET A 1 -3.28 -23.65 20.80
C MET A 1 -2.12 -22.95 20.15
N SER A 2 -1.60 -23.46 19.04
CA SER A 2 -0.48 -22.85 18.32
C SER A 2 -1.01 -22.15 17.08
N ILE A 3 -0.54 -20.93 16.82
CA ILE A 3 -0.95 -20.09 15.67
C ILE A 3 -0.41 -20.64 14.34
N ILE A 4 0.76 -21.31 14.39
CA ILE A 4 1.40 -21.93 13.23
C ILE A 4 1.48 -23.44 13.45
N THR A 5 1.07 -24.20 12.44
CA THR A 5 1.26 -25.65 12.35
C THR A 5 2.11 -26.00 11.12
N GLU A 6 2.47 -27.27 10.95
CA GLU A 6 3.50 -27.71 9.99
C GLU A 6 3.19 -27.32 8.53
N ASN A 7 1.93 -27.08 8.17
CA ASN A 7 1.51 -26.66 6.82
C ASN A 7 0.37 -25.62 6.79
N ASP A 8 -0.03 -25.07 7.94
CA ASP A 8 -1.20 -24.19 8.01
C ASP A 8 -1.05 -23.11 9.07
N ILE A 9 -1.59 -21.93 8.78
CA ILE A 9 -1.64 -20.79 9.69
C ILE A 9 -3.10 -20.54 10.01
N ASP A 10 -3.45 -20.61 11.29
CA ASP A 10 -4.77 -20.23 11.74
C ASP A 10 -4.92 -18.70 11.61
N GLU A 11 -5.56 -18.26 10.53
CA GLU A 11 -5.71 -16.84 10.20
C GLU A 11 -6.48 -16.06 11.26
N GLU A 12 -7.45 -16.68 11.94
CA GLU A 12 -8.26 -16.02 12.96
C GLU A 12 -7.42 -15.76 14.21
N LEU A 13 -6.72 -16.79 14.70
CA LEU A 13 -5.79 -16.64 15.83
C LEU A 13 -4.60 -15.74 15.50
N ALA A 14 -4.11 -15.77 14.25
CA ALA A 14 -3.04 -14.88 13.81
C ALA A 14 -3.49 -13.41 13.80
N LYS A 15 -4.70 -13.12 13.31
CA LYS A 15 -5.28 -11.77 13.35
C LYS A 15 -5.53 -11.30 14.78
N GLU A 16 -6.04 -12.17 15.65
CA GLU A 16 -6.28 -11.85 17.06
C GLU A 16 -4.96 -11.58 17.80
N PHE A 17 -3.92 -12.38 17.56
CA PHE A 17 -2.59 -12.16 18.12
C PHE A 17 -1.97 -10.85 17.62
N LEU A 18 -2.11 -10.53 16.33
CA LEU A 18 -1.62 -9.29 15.76
C LEU A 18 -2.39 -8.07 16.29
N SER A 19 -3.71 -8.16 16.47
CA SER A 19 -4.49 -7.10 17.12
C SER A 19 -3.99 -6.88 18.54
N THR A 20 -4.00 -7.94 19.36
CA THR A 20 -3.69 -7.84 20.80
C THR A 20 -2.25 -7.42 21.07
N THR A 21 -1.31 -7.80 20.21
CA THR A 21 0.13 -7.51 20.41
C THR A 21 0.52 -6.14 19.85
N TYR A 22 -0.20 -5.62 18.86
CA TYR A 22 0.19 -4.39 18.14
C TYR A 22 -0.81 -3.24 18.31
N ASP A 23 -1.90 -3.40 19.07
CA ASP A 23 -2.93 -2.36 19.30
C ASP A 23 -2.34 -1.06 19.91
N ASP A 24 -1.28 -1.15 20.71
CA ASP A 24 -0.62 0.01 21.36
C ASP A 24 0.64 0.51 20.63
N ILE A 25 0.95 -0.03 19.44
CA ILE A 25 2.16 0.40 18.72
C ILE A 25 1.87 1.66 17.93
N ASP A 26 2.46 2.76 18.36
CA ASP A 26 2.50 3.99 17.57
C ASP A 26 3.33 3.74 16.30
N LEU A 27 2.63 3.61 15.17
CA LEU A 27 3.22 3.38 13.84
C LEU A 27 4.08 4.57 13.37
N LEU A 28 3.88 5.76 13.92
CA LEU A 28 4.61 6.98 13.57
C LEU A 28 5.02 7.71 14.86
N PRO A 29 5.97 7.14 15.63
CA PRO A 29 6.36 7.67 16.93
C PRO A 29 6.99 9.05 16.79
N GLY A 30 6.61 9.97 17.69
CA GLY A 30 7.11 11.35 17.68
C GLY A 30 6.54 12.24 16.56
N THR A 31 5.59 11.72 15.78
CA THR A 31 4.90 12.48 14.73
C THR A 31 3.65 13.16 15.32
N PRO A 32 3.48 14.48 15.11
CA PRO A 32 2.31 15.20 15.61
C PRO A 32 1.02 14.71 14.94
N GLU A 33 -0.11 14.96 15.61
CA GLU A 33 -1.42 14.55 15.10
C GLU A 33 -1.84 15.34 13.85
N ASN A 34 -1.46 16.62 13.79
CA ASN A 34 -1.54 17.46 12.60
C ASN A 34 -0.16 17.58 11.96
N LEU A 35 -0.07 17.20 10.70
CA LEU A 35 1.15 17.15 9.91
C LEU A 35 1.32 18.42 9.07
N THR A 36 2.56 18.79 8.79
CA THR A 36 2.86 19.74 7.71
C THR A 36 2.96 18.99 6.37
N VAL A 37 2.85 19.73 5.26
CA VAL A 37 3.07 19.18 3.91
C VAL A 37 4.43 18.48 3.81
N ASN A 38 5.50 19.09 4.36
CA ASN A 38 6.84 18.51 4.36
C ASN A 38 6.92 17.19 5.16
N GLN A 39 6.24 17.11 6.30
CA GLN A 39 6.19 15.87 7.08
C GLN A 39 5.42 14.77 6.35
N ALA A 40 4.25 15.09 5.77
CA ALA A 40 3.47 14.14 4.98
C ALA A 40 4.23 13.66 3.74
N ALA A 41 4.93 14.57 3.05
CA ALA A 41 5.80 14.27 1.92
C ALA A 41 6.92 13.29 2.31
N SER A 42 7.56 13.51 3.45
CA SER A 42 8.61 12.65 3.98
C SER A 42 8.09 11.25 4.35
N ILE A 43 6.92 11.18 5.00
CA ILE A 43 6.30 9.92 5.44
C ILE A 43 5.84 9.09 4.23
N LEU A 44 5.19 9.73 3.26
CA LEU A 44 4.63 9.06 2.09
C LEU A 44 5.65 8.84 0.97
N ASN A 45 6.86 9.41 1.11
CA ASN A 45 7.89 9.44 0.07
C ASN A 45 7.37 10.01 -1.26
N ILE A 46 6.61 11.11 -1.16
CA ILE A 46 5.99 11.82 -2.28
C ILE A 46 6.49 13.27 -2.24
N SER A 47 6.62 13.94 -3.39
CA SER A 47 7.05 15.34 -3.43
C SER A 47 6.02 16.28 -2.80
N GLU A 48 6.48 17.33 -2.10
CA GLU A 48 5.60 18.34 -1.48
C GLU A 48 4.54 18.91 -2.43
N PRO A 49 4.85 19.29 -3.70
CA PRO A 49 3.83 19.81 -4.62
C PRO A 49 2.72 18.80 -4.94
N THR A 50 3.03 17.50 -4.88
CA THR A 50 2.04 16.44 -5.10
C THR A 50 1.15 16.29 -3.88
N ILE A 51 1.71 16.34 -2.67
CA ILE A 51 0.93 16.37 -1.42
C ILE A 51 0.01 17.58 -1.39
N GLU A 52 0.49 18.77 -1.77
CA GLU A 52 -0.34 19.98 -1.84
C GLU A 52 -1.54 19.80 -2.79
N ARG A 53 -1.31 19.21 -3.97
CA ARG A 53 -2.38 18.89 -4.92
C ARG A 53 -3.37 17.89 -4.34
N MET A 54 -2.89 16.81 -3.71
CA MET A 54 -3.76 15.80 -3.09
C MET A 54 -4.63 16.39 -1.97
N VAL A 55 -4.09 17.33 -1.19
CA VAL A 55 -4.86 18.05 -0.17
C VAL A 55 -5.89 18.98 -0.80
N GLN A 56 -5.52 19.72 -1.85
CA GLN A 56 -6.44 20.59 -2.59
C GLN A 56 -7.58 19.82 -3.27
N ASP A 57 -7.29 18.63 -3.80
CA ASP A 57 -8.25 17.74 -4.46
C ASP A 57 -9.08 16.92 -3.45
N GLY A 58 -8.83 17.08 -2.14
CA GLY A 58 -9.54 16.37 -1.07
C GLY A 58 -9.22 14.87 -0.98
N GLN A 59 -8.12 14.43 -1.60
CA GLN A 59 -7.66 13.04 -1.60
C GLN A 59 -6.87 12.68 -0.34
N LEU A 60 -6.30 13.68 0.34
CA LEU A 60 -5.49 13.50 1.54
C LEU A 60 -5.78 14.62 2.54
N GLU A 61 -5.89 14.28 3.82
CA GLU A 61 -5.89 15.24 4.92
C GLU A 61 -4.57 15.16 5.69
N LEU A 62 -4.06 16.30 6.15
CA LEU A 62 -2.81 16.39 6.91
C LEU A 62 -3.00 16.00 8.39
N ALA A 63 -3.75 14.94 8.64
CA ALA A 63 -3.93 14.32 9.94
C ALA A 63 -3.21 12.97 9.95
N LYS A 64 -2.55 12.63 11.07
CA LYS A 64 -1.80 11.38 11.25
C LYS A 64 -2.65 10.15 10.92
N SER A 65 -3.91 10.13 11.37
CA SER A 65 -4.87 9.06 11.09
C SER A 65 -5.16 8.89 9.60
N PHE A 66 -5.33 10.00 8.87
CA PHE A 66 -5.58 9.98 7.43
C PHE A 66 -4.35 9.55 6.63
N VAL A 67 -3.17 9.98 7.02
CA VAL A 67 -1.92 9.53 6.39
C VAL A 67 -1.70 8.04 6.61
N LEU A 68 -1.96 7.52 7.82
CA LEU A 68 -1.92 6.08 8.08
C LEU A 68 -2.98 5.32 7.28
N ALA A 69 -4.20 5.83 7.17
CA ALA A 69 -5.25 5.25 6.34
C ALA A 69 -4.84 5.23 4.86
N TYR A 70 -4.21 6.31 4.37
CA TYR A 70 -3.67 6.38 3.02
C TYR A 70 -2.60 5.31 2.79
N ILE A 71 -1.65 5.13 3.71
CA ILE A 71 -0.64 4.07 3.64
C ILE A 71 -1.32 2.70 3.59
N ASN A 72 -2.27 2.43 4.50
CA ASN A 72 -2.96 1.15 4.56
C ASN A 72 -3.78 0.83 3.31
N ASN A 73 -4.32 1.85 2.62
CA ASN A 73 -5.04 1.66 1.38
C ASN A 73 -4.12 1.49 0.16
N ASN A 74 -2.90 2.02 0.22
CA ASN A 74 -1.98 2.09 -0.93
C ASN A 74 -0.70 1.24 -0.77
N TYR A 75 -0.51 0.51 0.34
CA TYR A 75 0.70 -0.29 0.58
C TYR A 75 0.94 -1.41 -0.44
N LEU A 76 -0.07 -1.75 -1.25
CA LEU A 76 0.01 -2.73 -2.35
C LEU A 76 0.12 -2.08 -3.73
N ALA A 77 0.05 -0.74 -3.83
CA ALA A 77 0.07 -0.06 -5.13
C ALA A 77 1.37 -0.31 -5.91
N ASP A 78 2.49 -0.55 -5.21
CA ASP A 78 3.80 -0.87 -5.79
C ASP A 78 4.16 -2.37 -5.76
N LYS A 79 3.26 -3.26 -5.30
CA LYS A 79 3.53 -4.70 -5.41
C LYS A 79 3.15 -5.18 -6.81
N PRO A 80 4.02 -5.90 -7.53
CA PRO A 80 3.63 -6.52 -8.78
C PRO A 80 2.44 -7.44 -8.50
N LEU A 81 1.32 -7.17 -9.18
CA LEU A 81 0.19 -8.07 -9.19
C LEU A 81 0.67 -9.40 -9.78
N ASN A 82 0.75 -10.45 -8.96
CA ASN A 82 1.06 -11.81 -9.40
C ASN A 82 -0.18 -12.42 -10.08
N LEU A 83 -0.74 -11.70 -11.06
CA LEU A 83 -1.81 -12.18 -11.90
C LEU A 83 -1.17 -13.14 -12.89
N GLU A 84 -1.64 -14.39 -12.93
CA GLU A 84 -1.23 -15.33 -13.97
C GLU A 84 -1.41 -14.64 -15.33
N GLN A 85 -0.29 -14.42 -16.02
CA GLN A 85 -0.31 -13.79 -17.33
C GLN A 85 -1.09 -14.70 -18.26
N LYS A 86 -2.35 -14.34 -18.53
CA LYS A 86 -3.14 -14.96 -19.59
C LYS A 86 -2.41 -14.65 -20.89
N THR A 87 -1.63 -15.62 -21.37
CA THR A 87 -0.82 -15.49 -22.58
C THR A 87 -1.71 -14.97 -23.71
N ALA A 88 -1.42 -13.77 -24.19
CA ALA A 88 -2.14 -13.21 -25.33
C ALA A 88 -1.86 -14.12 -26.55
N PRO A 89 -2.86 -14.41 -27.39
CA PRO A 89 -2.65 -15.18 -28.60
C PRO A 89 -1.67 -14.42 -29.51
N LYS A 90 -0.64 -15.12 -30.00
CA LYS A 90 0.37 -14.56 -30.91
C LYS A 90 -0.33 -13.87 -32.08
N SER A 91 -0.04 -12.59 -32.30
CA SER A 91 -0.51 -11.85 -33.48
C SER A 91 -0.12 -12.58 -34.77
N PRO A 92 -0.98 -12.61 -35.79
CA PRO A 92 -0.67 -13.27 -37.06
C PRO A 92 0.44 -12.51 -37.79
N VAL A 93 1.45 -13.26 -38.24
CA VAL A 93 2.55 -12.75 -39.06
C VAL A 93 1.98 -12.37 -40.43
N LEU A 94 2.04 -11.09 -40.80
CA LEU A 94 1.71 -10.62 -42.14
C LEU A 94 2.79 -11.11 -43.13
N PRO A 95 2.41 -11.65 -44.31
CA PRO A 95 3.38 -12.09 -45.31
C PRO A 95 4.13 -10.88 -45.88
N GLN A 96 5.46 -10.95 -45.86
CA GLN A 96 6.30 -9.97 -46.53
C GLN A 96 6.19 -10.16 -48.05
N ILE A 97 5.86 -9.10 -48.76
CA ILE A 97 5.85 -9.06 -50.23
C ILE A 97 7.28 -8.69 -50.63
N GLU A 98 8.02 -9.63 -51.21
CA GLU A 98 9.32 -9.33 -51.82
C GLU A 98 9.12 -8.59 -53.16
N PRO A 99 10.01 -7.64 -53.52
CA PRO A 99 9.97 -6.95 -54.82
C PRO A 99 10.45 -7.83 -55.98
#